data_AF-A0A7K8L6E4-F1
#
_entry.id   AF-A0A7K8L6E4-F1
#
_cell.length_a   1.000
_cell.length_b   1.000
_cell.length_c   1.000
_cell.angle_alpha   90.00
_cell.angle_beta   90.00
_cell.angle_gamma   90.00
#
_symmetry.space_group_name_H-M   'P 1'
#
loop_
_entity.id
_entity.type
_entity.pdbx_description
1 polymer ?
#
loop_
_entity_poly.entity_id
_entity_poly.type
_entity_poly.pdbx_seq_one_letter_code
_entity_poly.pdbx_strand_id
1 'polypeptide(L)'
;RVTSIPHSPTGQAIVERAHPTLKSLLQKQKGGELAPSERLAKALYVLNYLRLTGDCESPPIVIHHMSLQSGLQKSDPVKVQYRDLKTREWKGP
;
A
#
# COMPACT_ATOMS: atom_id res chain seq x y z
N ARG A 1 -4.18 -20.71 -1.26
CA ARG A 1 -4.69 -19.34 -1.46
C ARG A 1 -5.77 -19.09 -0.42
N VAL A 2 -5.48 -18.29 0.62
CA VAL A 2 -6.52 -17.90 1.59
C VAL A 2 -7.15 -16.62 1.05
N THR A 3 -8.24 -16.76 0.30
CA THR A 3 -9.18 -15.64 0.18
C THR A 3 -9.95 -15.61 1.48
N SER A 4 -9.74 -14.56 2.27
CA SER A 4 -10.54 -14.22 3.45
C SER A 4 -12.05 -14.35 3.18
N ILE A 5 -12.83 -14.49 4.26
CA ILE A 5 -14.31 -14.59 4.33
C ILE A 5 -15.00 -14.41 2.97
N PRO A 6 -15.62 -15.46 2.41
CA PRO A 6 -16.32 -15.38 1.13
C PRO A 6 -17.26 -14.16 1.06
N HIS A 7 -17.26 -13.47 -0.08
CA HIS A 7 -18.06 -12.27 -0.34
C HIS A 7 -17.75 -11.04 0.53
N SER A 8 -16.72 -11.08 1.37
CA SER A 8 -16.26 -9.90 2.11
C SER A 8 -15.14 -9.17 1.36
N PRO A 9 -15.30 -7.89 0.99
CA PRO A 9 -14.26 -7.11 0.32
C PRO A 9 -13.11 -6.72 1.28
N THR A 10 -13.30 -6.86 2.60
CA THR A 10 -12.38 -6.36 3.63
C THR A 10 -10.96 -6.90 3.47
N GLY A 11 -10.80 -8.17 3.06
CA GLY A 11 -9.47 -8.74 2.86
C GLY A 11 -8.70 -8.20 1.64
N GLN A 12 -9.38 -7.50 0.73
CA GLN A 12 -8.79 -6.88 -0.44
C GLN A 12 -8.83 -5.35 -0.40
N ALA A 13 -9.30 -4.75 0.72
CA ALA A 13 -9.53 -3.32 0.84
C ALA A 13 -8.30 -2.45 0.48
N ILE A 14 -7.09 -2.92 0.79
CA ILE A 14 -5.84 -2.21 0.46
C ILE A 14 -5.63 -2.15 -1.06
N VAL A 15 -5.81 -3.27 -1.75
CA VAL A 15 -5.68 -3.37 -3.22
C VAL A 15 -6.81 -2.59 -3.90
N GLU A 16 -8.03 -2.72 -3.39
CA GLU A 16 -9.20 -2.00 -3.90
C GLU A 16 -9.03 -0.48 -3.78
N ARG A 17 -8.44 0.02 -2.69
CA ARG A 17 -8.11 1.45 -2.52
C ARG A 17 -7.09 1.94 -3.55
N ALA A 18 -6.20 1.07 -4.04
CA ALA A 18 -5.21 1.45 -5.05
C ALA A 18 -5.78 1.50 -6.48
N HIS A 19 -6.88 0.77 -6.76
CA HIS A 19 -7.46 0.68 -8.11
C HIS A 19 -7.88 2.04 -8.71
N PRO A 20 -8.60 2.95 -8.00
CA PRO A 20 -8.98 4.25 -8.56
C PRO A 20 -7.77 5.09 -8.98
N THR A 21 -6.70 5.03 -8.19
CA THR A 21 -5.45 5.73 -8.47
C THR A 21 -4.80 5.24 -9.77
N LEU A 22 -4.67 3.92 -9.93
CA LEU A 22 -4.10 3.33 -11.15
C LEU A 22 -4.98 3.62 -12.37
N LYS A 23 -6.30 3.49 -12.23
CA LYS A 23 -7.26 3.85 -13.29
C LYS A 23 -7.10 5.31 -13.70
N SER A 24 -6.98 6.24 -12.76
CA SER A 24 -6.78 7.66 -13.05
C SER A 24 -5.49 7.91 -13.85
N LEU A 25 -4.38 7.25 -13.49
CA LEU A 25 -3.12 7.34 -14.24
C LEU A 25 -3.27 6.83 -15.67
N LEU A 26 -3.92 5.67 -15.83
CA LEU A 26 -4.17 5.06 -17.14
C LEU A 26 -5.08 5.92 -18.04
N GLN A 27 -6.03 6.66 -17.45
CA GLN A 27 -6.91 7.59 -18.18
C GLN A 27 -6.22 8.91 -18.53
N LYS A 28 -5.34 9.41 -17.65
CA LYS A 28 -4.57 10.66 -17.88
C LYS A 28 -3.46 10.48 -18.90
N GLN A 29 -3.00 9.26 -19.13
CA GLN A 29 -1.97 8.96 -20.10
C GLN A 29 -2.47 9.26 -21.51
N LYS A 30 -2.07 10.42 -22.06
CA LYS A 30 -2.33 10.78 -23.46
C LYS A 30 -1.36 10.05 -24.39
N GLY A 31 -1.90 9.49 -25.48
CA GLY A 31 -1.13 9.19 -26.69
C GLY A 31 -1.06 7.71 -27.11
N GLY A 32 -1.50 7.46 -28.34
CA GLY A 32 -0.98 6.45 -29.28
C GLY A 32 -1.21 4.96 -28.98
N GLU A 33 -1.04 4.15 -30.02
CA GLU A 33 -1.12 2.69 -30.05
C GLU A 33 0.05 2.02 -29.27
N LEU A 34 0.24 2.38 -28.00
CA LEU A 34 1.15 1.64 -27.11
C LEU A 34 0.50 0.33 -26.71
N ALA A 35 1.31 -0.73 -26.60
CA ALA A 35 0.80 -2.01 -26.14
C ALA A 35 0.25 -1.87 -24.70
N PRO A 36 -0.80 -2.62 -24.32
CA PRO A 36 -1.37 -2.53 -22.98
C PRO A 36 -0.35 -2.72 -21.85
N SER A 37 0.65 -3.57 -22.06
CA SER A 37 1.77 -3.81 -21.14
C SER A 37 2.66 -2.58 -20.94
N GLU A 38 3.01 -1.89 -22.02
CA GLU A 38 3.83 -0.66 -21.97
C GLU A 38 3.07 0.47 -21.30
N ARG A 39 1.77 0.58 -21.58
CA ARG A 39 0.88 1.54 -20.94
C ARG A 39 0.84 1.31 -19.42
N LEU A 40 0.68 0.05 -19.01
CA LEU A 40 0.70 -0.33 -17.61
C LEU A 40 2.07 -0.08 -16.96
N ALA A 41 3.17 -0.46 -17.61
CA ALA A 41 4.53 -0.26 -17.10
C ALA A 41 4.81 1.22 -16.83
N LYS A 42 4.41 2.12 -17.74
CA LYS A 42 4.55 3.57 -17.55
C LYS A 42 3.71 4.07 -16.38
N ALA A 43 2.46 3.62 -16.24
CA ALA A 43 1.62 3.99 -15.11
C ALA A 43 2.19 3.52 -13.76
N LEU A 44 2.72 2.29 -13.70
CA LEU A 44 3.38 1.73 -12.53
C LEU A 44 4.69 2.45 -12.19
N TYR A 45 5.46 2.86 -13.19
CA TYR A 45 6.66 3.66 -12.99
C TYR A 45 6.33 4.97 -12.29
N VAL A 46 5.34 5.72 -12.80
CA VAL A 46 4.88 6.96 -12.18
C VAL A 46 4.39 6.71 -10.75
N LEU A 47 3.59 5.66 -10.55
CA LEU A 47 3.01 5.35 -9.25
C LEU A 47 4.07 4.99 -8.19
N ASN A 48 5.09 4.21 -8.57
CA ASN A 48 6.05 3.66 -7.61
C ASN A 48 7.31 4.51 -7.41
N TYR A 49 7.73 5.27 -8.42
CA TYR A 49 9.01 5.99 -8.42
C TYR A 49 8.86 7.51 -8.36
N LEU A 50 7.79 8.07 -8.93
CA LEU A 50 7.65 9.53 -9.07
C LEU A 50 6.59 10.13 -8.14
N ARG A 51 5.62 9.33 -7.70
CA ARG A 51 4.53 9.80 -6.85
C ARG A 51 4.92 9.71 -5.38
N LEU A 52 4.74 10.81 -4.66
CA LEU A 52 4.66 10.82 -3.20
C LEU A 52 3.21 10.56 -2.76
N THR A 53 3.02 9.75 -1.71
CA THR A 53 1.69 9.34 -1.26
C THR A 53 1.48 9.76 0.20
N GLY A 54 0.39 10.50 0.46
CA GLY A 54 0.12 11.06 1.79
C GLY A 54 1.21 12.02 2.23
N ASP A 55 1.64 11.90 3.48
CA ASP A 55 2.69 12.73 4.08
C ASP A 55 4.10 12.14 3.89
N CYS A 56 4.24 11.10 3.05
CA CYS A 56 5.55 10.48 2.82
C CYS A 56 6.43 11.37 1.93
N GLU A 57 7.60 11.73 2.45
CA GLU A 57 8.63 12.47 1.70
C GLU A 57 9.37 11.60 0.66
N SER A 58 9.24 10.28 0.78
CA SER A 58 9.89 9.31 -0.09
C SER A 58 8.90 8.59 -1.01
N PRO A 59 9.29 8.26 -2.26
CA PRO A 59 8.47 7.45 -3.15
C PRO A 59 8.24 6.02 -2.61
N PRO A 60 7.14 5.35 -3.02
CA PRO A 60 6.81 3.99 -2.58
C PRO A 60 7.94 2.97 -2.72
N ILE A 61 8.76 3.06 -3.77
CA ILE A 61 9.90 2.14 -3.96
C ILE A 61 10.92 2.22 -2.83
N VAL A 62 11.21 3.43 -2.33
CA VAL A 62 12.17 3.65 -1.24
C VAL A 62 11.60 3.08 0.06
N ILE A 63 10.34 3.40 0.36
CA ILE A 63 9.63 2.90 1.54
C ILE A 63 9.59 1.37 1.52
N HIS A 64 9.27 0.76 0.37
CA HIS A 64 9.22 -0.69 0.22
C HIS A 64 10.59 -1.33 0.47
N HIS A 65 11.65 -0.79 -0.10
CA HIS A 65 13.00 -1.31 0.09
C HIS A 65 13.49 -1.15 1.53
N MET A 66 13.24 0.01 2.15
CA MET A 66 13.53 0.22 3.57
C MET A 66 12.75 -0.74 4.46
N SER A 67 11.47 -0.99 4.14
CA SER A 67 10.64 -1.95 4.87
C SER A 67 11.21 -3.36 4.79
N LEU A 68 11.64 -3.81 3.61
CA LEU A 68 12.32 -5.11 3.44
C LEU A 68 13.60 -5.19 4.27
N GLN A 69 14.41 -4.12 4.29
CA GLN A 69 15.64 -4.06 5.09
C GLN A 69 15.36 -4.02 6.60
N SER A 70 14.35 -3.29 7.05
CA SER A 70 13.91 -3.23 8.45
C SER A 70 13.30 -4.54 8.94
N GLY A 71 12.71 -5.35 8.04
CA GLY A 71 12.30 -6.71 8.36
C GLY A 71 13.46 -7.59 8.85
N LEU A 72 14.70 -7.24 8.48
CA LEU A 72 15.93 -7.87 8.99
C LEU A 72 16.46 -7.21 10.27
N GLN A 73 16.12 -5.95 10.56
CA GLN A 73 16.55 -5.23 11.77
C GLN A 73 15.36 -5.00 12.70
N LYS A 74 15.20 -5.87 13.71
CA LYS A 74 14.25 -5.64 14.80
C LYS A 74 14.70 -4.40 15.58
N SER A 75 14.00 -3.29 15.42
CA SER A 75 14.05 -2.19 16.39
C SER A 75 13.42 -2.65 17.71
N ASP A 76 13.86 -2.07 18.83
CA ASP A 76 13.20 -2.29 20.11
C ASP A 76 11.72 -1.91 20.00
N PRO A 77 10.79 -2.79 20.41
CA PRO A 77 9.36 -2.54 20.26
C PRO A 77 8.95 -1.36 21.16
N VAL A 78 8.24 -0.40 20.56
CA VAL A 78 7.63 0.71 21.30
C VAL A 78 6.54 0.13 22.20
N LYS A 79 6.61 0.52 23.48
CA LYS A 79 5.65 0.20 24.55
C LYS A 79 4.42 1.11 24.39
N VAL A 80 3.20 0.57 24.19
CA VAL A 80 2.07 1.38 23.68
C VAL A 80 0.82 1.58 24.51
N GLN A 81 0.30 0.71 25.35
CA GLN A 81 -1.07 0.79 25.91
C GLN A 81 -2.15 0.61 24.84
N TYR A 82 -3.03 -0.34 25.10
CA TYR A 82 -4.11 -0.68 24.20
C TYR A 82 -5.37 -0.98 24.98
N ARG A 83 -6.52 -0.74 24.35
CA ARG A 83 -7.82 -1.07 24.93
C ARG A 83 -8.21 -2.48 24.55
N ASP A 84 -8.45 -3.33 25.56
CA ASP A 84 -8.98 -4.66 25.34
C ASP A 84 -10.44 -4.55 24.89
N LEU A 85 -10.76 -5.03 23.68
CA LEU A 85 -12.12 -4.93 23.12
C LEU A 85 -13.14 -5.81 23.86
N LYS A 86 -12.69 -6.86 24.56
CA LYS A 86 -13.57 -7.78 25.30
C LYS A 86 -13.86 -7.27 26.70
N THR A 87 -12.82 -6.86 27.45
CA THR A 87 -12.99 -6.39 28.84
C THR A 87 -13.24 -4.88 28.93
N ARG A 88 -12.99 -4.13 27.85
CA ARG A 88 -13.08 -2.66 27.74
C ARG A 88 -12.09 -1.88 28.60
N GLU A 89 -11.16 -2.57 29.24
CA GLU A 89 -10.12 -2.00 30.09
C GLU A 89 -8.88 -1.63 29.27
N TRP A 90 -8.13 -0.63 29.77
CA TRP A 90 -6.82 -0.29 29.25
C TRP A 90 -5.77 -1.23 29.84
N LYS A 91 -4.94 -1.82 28.98
CA LYS A 91 -3.84 -2.74 29.33
C LYS A 91 -2.55 -2.27 28.65
N GLY A 92 -1.41 -2.83 29.04
CA GLY A 92 -0.11 -2.51 28.44
C GLY A 92 0.69 -1.48 29.24
N PRO A 93 1.89 -1.11 28.77
CA PRO A 93 2.22 -0.81 27.37
C PRO A 93 2.12 -1.94 26.35
#